data_AF-A0A6I4HSY6-F1
#
_entry.id   AF-A0A6I4HSY6-F1
#
_cell.length_a   1.000
_cell.length_b   1.000
_cell.length_c   1.000
_cell.angle_alpha   90.00
_cell.angle_beta   90.00
_cell.angle_gamma   90.00
#
_symmetry.space_group_name_H-M   'P 1'
#
loop_
_entity.id
_entity.type
_entity.pdbx_description
1 polymer ?
#
loop_
_entity_poly.entity_id
_entity_poly.type
_entity_poly.pdbx_seq_one_letter_code
_entity_poly.pdbx_strand_id
1 'polypeptide(L)'
;KTLDTLLQRVKESKTPAEVNAVYRYTRTWSDKQMDPLLKATHKRLTELADEKPIESEPPSLMVQIQNAPDITTLNALEIDVAARDPQIQSRLMDFVKKRRFELENHTSTPLQEAEPDYLLGDGF
;
A
#
# COMPACT_ATOMS: atom_id res chain seq x y z
N LYS A 1 36.14 8.46 19.48
CA LYS A 1 35.33 8.65 18.26
C LYS A 1 34.61 9.98 18.38
N THR A 2 34.59 10.80 17.33
CA THR A 2 33.90 12.09 17.32
C THR A 2 32.43 11.90 16.98
N LEU A 3 31.58 12.87 17.38
CA LEU A 3 30.15 12.87 17.10
C LEU A 3 29.83 12.78 15.62
N ASP A 4 30.59 13.50 14.81
CA ASP A 4 30.44 13.53 13.36
C ASP A 4 30.55 12.14 12.72
N THR A 5 31.53 11.33 13.15
CA THR A 5 31.70 9.94 12.67
C THR A 5 30.52 9.04 13.02
N LEU A 6 29.90 9.24 14.19
CA LEU A 6 28.73 8.46 14.59
C LEU A 6 27.48 8.89 13.83
N LEU A 7 27.30 10.19 13.58
CA LEU A 7 26.23 10.71 12.74
C LEU A 7 26.34 10.22 11.30
N GLN A 8 27.55 10.22 10.73
CA GLN A 8 27.79 9.65 9.40
C GLN A 8 27.45 8.16 9.37
N ARG A 9 27.86 7.39 10.38
CA ARG A 9 27.51 5.97 10.49
C ARG A 9 26.00 5.73 10.59
N VAL A 10 25.26 6.58 11.31
CA VAL A 10 23.79 6.51 11.34
C VAL A 10 23.22 6.71 9.94
N LYS A 11 23.69 7.72 9.20
CA LYS A 11 23.20 8.00 7.84
C LYS A 11 23.50 6.86 6.85
N GLU A 12 24.66 6.24 6.95
CA GLU A 12 25.09 5.14 6.07
C GLU A 12 24.45 3.79 6.43
N SER A 13 23.84 3.68 7.61
CA SER A 13 23.19 2.46 8.08
C SER A 13 21.92 2.17 7.27
N LYS A 14 21.74 0.89 6.91
CA LYS A 14 20.60 0.41 6.12
C LYS A 14 19.65 -0.43 6.94
N THR A 15 20.03 -0.76 8.16
CA THR A 15 19.21 -1.59 9.05
C THR A 15 19.04 -0.93 10.42
N PRO A 16 17.90 -1.15 11.10
CA PRO A 16 17.71 -0.69 12.47
C PRO A 16 18.78 -1.18 13.45
N ALA A 17 19.33 -2.37 13.22
CA ALA A 17 20.40 -2.95 14.04
C ALA A 17 21.71 -2.17 13.92
N GLU A 18 22.09 -1.75 12.71
CA GLU A 18 23.28 -0.94 12.47
C GLU A 18 23.14 0.47 13.05
N VAL A 19 21.95 1.07 12.91
CA VAL A 19 21.64 2.37 13.52
C VAL A 19 21.76 2.28 15.05
N ASN A 20 21.20 1.25 15.69
CA ASN A 20 21.28 1.08 17.14
C ASN A 20 22.67 0.68 17.65
N ALA A 21 23.56 0.19 16.79
CA ALA A 21 24.92 -0.17 17.18
C ALA A 21 25.78 1.05 17.61
N VAL A 22 25.39 2.27 17.22
CA VAL A 22 26.13 3.50 17.56
C VAL A 22 26.17 3.79 19.06
N TYR A 23 25.15 3.36 19.81
CA TYR A 23 25.06 3.53 21.26
C TYR A 23 26.16 2.80 22.03
N ARG A 24 26.73 1.72 21.46
CA ARG A 24 27.87 1.02 22.06
C ARG A 24 29.09 1.93 22.20
N TYR A 25 29.20 2.97 21.37
CA TYR A 25 30.33 3.89 21.35
C TYR A 25 30.09 5.18 22.16
N THR A 26 28.89 5.39 22.71
CA THR A 26 28.53 6.60 23.48
C THR A 26 28.33 6.34 24.97
N ARG A 27 28.85 5.21 25.49
CA ARG A 27 28.68 4.82 26.90
C ARG A 27 29.30 5.79 27.90
N THR A 28 30.28 6.60 27.48
CA THR A 28 30.96 7.60 28.33
C THR A 28 30.50 9.04 28.06
N TRP A 29 29.45 9.22 27.26
CA TRP A 29 28.96 10.54 26.88
C TRP A 29 27.94 11.07 27.87
N SER A 30 27.89 12.39 27.99
CA SER A 30 26.81 13.08 28.73
C SER A 30 25.55 13.21 27.89
N ASP A 31 24.39 13.42 28.54
CA ASP A 31 23.09 13.54 27.87
C ASP A 31 23.07 14.63 26.79
N LYS A 32 23.73 15.76 27.06
CA LYS A 32 23.85 16.87 26.09
C LYS A 32 24.63 16.50 24.83
N GLN A 33 25.61 15.60 24.96
CA GLN A 33 26.39 15.11 23.81
C GLN A 33 25.63 14.01 23.06
N MET A 34 24.73 13.29 23.74
CA MET A 34 23.92 12.21 23.16
C MET A 34 22.69 12.73 22.39
N ASP A 35 22.11 13.86 22.79
CA ASP A 35 20.93 14.47 22.15
C ASP A 35 21.00 14.55 20.60
N PRO A 36 22.06 15.07 19.97
CA PRO A 36 22.15 15.10 18.50
C PRO A 36 22.18 13.71 17.86
N LEU A 37 22.82 12.74 18.51
CA LEU A 37 22.89 11.36 18.03
C LEU A 37 21.54 10.65 18.16
N LEU A 38 20.82 10.89 19.26
CA LEU A 38 19.48 10.35 19.50
C LEU A 38 18.51 10.85 18.43
N LYS A 39 18.49 12.15 18.15
CA LYS A 39 17.65 12.74 17.10
C LYS A 39 17.96 12.17 15.72
N ALA A 40 19.24 12.05 15.37
CA ALA A 40 19.65 11.47 14.09
C ALA A 40 19.25 9.98 13.97
N THR A 41 19.40 9.22 15.06
CA THR A 41 19.02 7.81 15.15
C THR A 41 17.51 7.62 14.97
N HIS A 42 16.69 8.38 15.71
CA HIS A 42 15.24 8.33 15.56
C HIS A 42 14.81 8.66 14.13
N LYS A 43 15.37 9.73 13.56
CA LYS A 43 15.08 10.11 12.17
C LYS A 43 15.39 8.98 11.20
N ARG A 44 16.58 8.37 11.27
CA ARG A 44 16.96 7.29 10.36
C ARG A 44 16.11 6.03 10.57
N LEU A 45 15.74 5.71 11.81
CA LEU A 45 14.86 4.58 12.11
C LEU A 45 13.46 4.78 11.51
N THR A 46 12.93 5.99 11.57
CA THR A 46 11.67 6.36 10.90
C THR A 46 11.81 6.22 9.39
N GLU A 47 12.86 6.79 8.79
CA GLU A 47 13.13 6.64 7.34
C GLU A 47 13.24 5.17 6.93
N LEU A 48 13.92 4.31 7.69
CA LEU A 48 14.01 2.88 7.40
C LEU A 48 12.68 2.13 7.54
N ALA A 49 11.78 2.61 8.41
CA ALA A 49 10.43 2.07 8.55
C ALA A 49 9.53 2.50 7.39
N ASP A 50 9.70 3.72 6.89
CA ASP A 50 8.98 4.27 5.73
C ASP A 50 9.54 3.78 4.38
N GLU A 51 10.85 3.49 4.31
CA GLU A 51 11.57 2.91 3.16
C GLU A 51 11.26 1.42 2.99
N LYS A 52 10.86 0.72 4.08
CA LYS A 52 10.21 -0.57 3.91
C LYS A 52 8.99 -0.27 3.04
N PRO A 53 8.86 -0.87 1.83
CA PRO A 53 7.67 -0.63 1.04
C PRO A 53 6.51 -0.88 1.97
N ILE A 54 5.68 0.14 2.13
CA ILE A 54 4.30 -0.06 2.53
C ILE A 54 3.81 -0.99 1.42
N GLU A 55 4.02 -2.30 1.60
CA GLU A 55 3.16 -3.32 1.03
C GLU A 55 1.82 -2.78 1.41
N SER A 56 1.23 -2.10 0.42
CA SER A 56 -0.01 -1.41 0.56
C SER A 56 -0.91 -2.57 0.86
N GLU A 57 -1.22 -2.76 2.15
CA GLU A 57 -1.99 -3.92 2.60
C GLU A 57 -3.11 -4.04 1.59
N PRO A 58 -3.23 -5.20 0.91
CA PRO A 58 -4.12 -5.30 -0.23
C PRO A 58 -5.46 -4.71 0.22
N PRO A 59 -5.98 -3.70 -0.50
CA PRO A 59 -7.10 -2.89 -0.02
C PRO A 59 -8.17 -3.85 0.48
N SER A 60 -8.75 -3.58 1.65
CA SER A 60 -9.68 -4.53 2.26
C SER A 60 -10.72 -5.03 1.24
N LEU A 61 -11.16 -6.29 1.32
CA LEU A 61 -12.11 -6.86 0.36
C LEU A 61 -13.34 -5.97 0.14
N MET A 62 -13.78 -5.25 1.18
CA MET A 62 -14.83 -4.22 1.09
C MET A 62 -14.50 -3.12 0.07
N VAL A 63 -13.28 -2.58 0.10
CA VAL A 63 -12.81 -1.55 -0.83
C VAL A 63 -12.65 -2.11 -2.24
N GLN A 64 -12.21 -3.36 -2.38
CA GLN A 64 -12.14 -4.02 -3.68
C GLN A 64 -13.54 -4.19 -4.29
N ILE A 65 -14.52 -4.59 -3.49
CA ILE A 65 -15.92 -4.72 -3.92
C ILE A 65 -16.47 -3.36 -4.36
N GLN A 66 -16.25 -2.30 -3.58
CA GLN A 66 -16.75 -0.96 -3.92
C GLN A 66 -16.14 -0.40 -5.22
N ASN A 67 -14.88 -0.74 -5.51
CA ASN A 67 -14.17 -0.28 -6.71
C ASN A 67 -14.19 -1.30 -7.85
N ALA A 68 -14.97 -2.38 -7.75
CA ALA A 68 -15.01 -3.40 -8.79
C ALA A 68 -15.48 -2.77 -10.12
N PRO A 69 -14.69 -2.86 -11.21
CA PRO A 69 -14.99 -2.18 -12.46
C PRO A 69 -16.16 -2.81 -13.24
N ASP A 70 -16.39 -4.10 -13.08
CA ASP A 70 -17.37 -4.86 -13.84
C ASP A 70 -17.92 -6.05 -13.02
N ILE A 71 -19.03 -6.63 -13.51
CA ILE A 71 -19.73 -7.73 -12.84
C ILE A 71 -18.85 -8.99 -12.75
N THR A 72 -17.96 -9.22 -13.72
CA THR A 72 -17.05 -10.37 -13.71
C THR A 72 -16.05 -10.26 -12.57
N THR A 73 -15.45 -9.07 -12.41
CA THR A 73 -14.55 -8.78 -11.28
C THR A 73 -15.29 -8.88 -9.94
N LEU A 74 -16.53 -8.40 -9.87
CA LEU A 74 -17.35 -8.50 -8.66
C LEU A 74 -17.65 -9.96 -8.27
N ASN A 75 -17.96 -10.82 -9.25
CA ASN A 75 -18.19 -12.25 -9.01
C ASN A 75 -16.93 -12.98 -8.51
N ALA A 76 -15.74 -12.59 -8.97
CA ALA A 76 -14.49 -13.14 -8.44
C ALA A 76 -14.32 -12.79 -6.95
N LEU A 77 -14.60 -11.54 -6.57
CA LEU A 77 -14.55 -11.09 -5.18
C LEU A 77 -15.62 -11.77 -4.30
N GLU A 78 -16.78 -12.11 -4.85
CA GLU A 78 -17.82 -12.88 -4.14
C GLU A 78 -17.33 -14.26 -3.69
N ILE A 79 -16.49 -14.92 -4.49
CA ILE A 79 -15.84 -16.19 -4.13
C ILE A 79 -14.90 -15.98 -2.94
N ASP A 80 -14.08 -14.92 -2.97
CA ASP A 80 -13.17 -14.58 -1.87
C ASP A 80 -13.92 -14.20 -0.59
N VAL A 81 -15.10 -13.58 -0.70
CA VAL A 81 -15.99 -13.31 0.43
C VAL A 81 -16.49 -14.62 1.03
N ALA A 82 -16.93 -15.58 0.21
CA ALA A 82 -17.43 -16.87 0.67
C ALA A 82 -16.38 -17.71 1.43
N ALA A 83 -15.09 -17.41 1.23
CA ALA A 83 -13.98 -18.02 1.98
C ALA A 83 -13.71 -17.34 3.36
N ARG A 84 -14.41 -16.26 3.71
CA ARG A 84 -14.24 -15.53 4.99
C ARG A 84 -15.18 -16.02 6.08
N ASP A 85 -14.96 -15.54 7.31
CA ASP A 85 -15.82 -15.85 8.45
C ASP A 85 -17.28 -15.44 8.21
N PRO A 86 -18.28 -16.24 8.66
CA PRO A 86 -19.71 -15.96 8.46
C PRO A 86 -20.15 -14.57 8.95
N GLN A 87 -19.53 -14.06 10.02
CA GLN A 87 -19.82 -12.72 10.54
C GLN A 87 -19.35 -11.60 9.59
N ILE A 88 -18.25 -11.82 8.87
CA ILE A 88 -17.70 -10.87 7.90
C ILE A 88 -18.43 -11.01 6.54
N GLN A 89 -18.82 -12.23 6.16
CA GLN A 89 -19.58 -12.51 4.95
C GLN A 89 -20.85 -11.67 4.83
N SER A 90 -21.68 -11.64 5.88
CA SER A 90 -22.94 -10.87 5.87
C SER A 90 -22.72 -9.40 5.53
N ARG A 91 -21.68 -8.79 6.11
CA ARG A 91 -21.34 -7.39 5.87
C ARG A 91 -20.81 -7.17 4.45
N LEU A 92 -19.96 -8.06 3.93
CA LEU A 92 -19.40 -7.93 2.59
C LEU A 92 -20.44 -8.16 1.49
N MET A 93 -21.40 -9.06 1.71
CA MET A 93 -22.51 -9.31 0.79
C MET A 93 -23.42 -8.10 0.57
N ASP A 94 -23.61 -7.25 1.58
CA ASP A 94 -24.35 -5.99 1.41
C ASP A 94 -23.64 -5.04 0.43
N PHE A 95 -22.30 -4.99 0.48
CA PHE A 95 -21.50 -4.21 -0.49
C PHE A 95 -21.54 -4.83 -1.88
N VAL A 96 -21.51 -6.16 -2.00
CA VAL A 96 -21.61 -6.85 -3.30
C VAL A 96 -22.94 -6.55 -3.97
N LYS A 97 -24.06 -6.67 -3.25
CA LYS A 97 -25.39 -6.33 -3.77
C LYS A 97 -25.48 -4.88 -4.23
N LYS A 98 -24.94 -3.95 -3.42
CA LYS A 98 -24.93 -2.53 -3.77
C LYS A 98 -24.10 -2.27 -5.04
N ARG A 99 -22.88 -2.82 -5.11
CA ARG A 99 -22.03 -2.62 -6.28
C ARG A 99 -22.63 -3.26 -7.54
N ARG A 100 -23.23 -4.44 -7.42
CA ARG A 100 -23.92 -5.11 -8.53
C ARG A 100 -25.03 -4.23 -9.10
N PHE A 101 -25.85 -3.66 -8.23
CA PHE A 101 -26.89 -2.72 -8.64
C PHE A 101 -26.30 -1.47 -9.33
N GLU A 102 -25.23 -0.89 -8.80
CA GLU A 102 -24.53 0.23 -9.45
C GLU A 102 -24.04 -0.17 -10.85
N LEU A 103 -23.36 -1.30 -10.98
CA LEU A 103 -22.83 -1.78 -12.25
C LEU A 103 -23.95 -2.09 -13.25
N GLU A 104 -25.03 -2.76 -12.82
CA GLU A 104 -26.19 -3.06 -13.67
C GLU A 104 -26.88 -1.77 -14.16
N ASN A 105 -26.97 -0.73 -13.32
CA ASN A 105 -27.55 0.55 -13.72
C ASN A 105 -26.60 1.41 -14.58
N HIS A 106 -25.29 1.41 -14.29
CA HIS A 106 -24.28 2.16 -15.06
C HIS A 106 -23.96 1.50 -16.42
N THR A 107 -24.16 0.19 -16.56
CA THR A 107 -24.04 -0.54 -17.84
C THR A 107 -25.15 -0.17 -18.84
N SER A 108 -26.13 0.65 -18.45
CA SER A 108 -27.06 1.29 -19.41
C SER A 108 -26.42 2.40 -20.26
N THR A 109 -25.14 2.72 -20.05
CA THR A 109 -24.38 3.50 -21.02
C THR A 109 -23.70 2.51 -21.97
N PRO A 110 -24.10 2.43 -23.25
CA PRO A 110 -23.61 1.40 -24.14
C PRO A 110 -22.10 1.52 -24.26
N LEU A 111 -21.48 0.34 -24.20
CA LEU A 111 -20.15 0.04 -24.72
C LEU A 111 -19.87 0.97 -25.91
N GLN A 112 -19.00 1.95 -25.71
CA GLN A 112 -18.29 2.53 -26.83
C GLN A 112 -17.34 1.43 -27.27
N GLU A 113 -17.89 0.51 -28.06
CA GLU A 113 -17.17 -0.39 -28.93
C GLU A 113 -16.11 0.48 -29.59
N ALA A 114 -14.86 0.27 -29.18
CA ALA A 114 -13.74 0.60 -30.04
C ALA A 114 -13.82 -0.37 -31.22
N GLU A 115 -14.79 -0.15 -32.12
CA GLU A 115 -14.74 -0.68 -33.47
C GLU A 115 -13.48 -0.05 -34.09
N PRO A 116 -12.44 -0.83 -34.41
CA PRO A 116 -11.37 -0.30 -35.23
C PRO A 116 -11.94 -0.09 -36.64
N ASP A 117 -12.06 1.19 -37.00
CA ASP A 117 -12.47 1.77 -38.28
C ASP A 117 -11.63 1.25 -39.47
N TYR A 118 -11.82 -0.02 -39.88
CA TYR A 118 -11.13 -0.64 -41.01
C TYR A 118 -12.09 -1.15 -42.10
N LEU A 119 -13.19 -0.43 -42.36
CA LEU A 119 -14.07 -0.72 -43.49
C LEU A 119 -14.48 0.54 -44.25
N LEU A 120 -13.50 1.33 -44.73
CA LEU A 120 -13.73 2.20 -45.88
C LEU A 120 -12.46 2.33 -46.72
N GLY A 121 -12.35 1.42 -47.70
CA GLY A 121 -11.39 1.47 -48.80
C GLY A 121 -12.10 1.00 -50.05
N ASP A 122 -12.80 1.94 -50.68
CA ASP A 122 -13.64 1.81 -51.85
C ASP A 122 -13.05 0.95 -52.98
N GLY A 123 -13.94 0.18 -53.61
CA GLY A 123 -13.69 -0.36 -54.94
C GLY A 123 -13.72 0.73 -56.01
N PHE A 124 -12.74 0.66 -56.91
CA PHE A 124 -12.84 1.05 -58.32
C PHE A 124 -12.03 0.06 -59.14
#